data_AF-A0A9E3B1G5-F1
#
_entry.id   AF-A0A9E3B1G5-F1
#
_cell.length_a   1.000
_cell.length_b   1.000
_cell.length_c   1.000
_cell.angle_alpha   90.00
_cell.angle_beta   90.00
_cell.angle_gamma   90.00
#
_symmetry.space_group_name_H-M   'P 1'
#
loop_
_entity.id
_entity.type
_entity.pdbx_description
1 polymer ?
#
loop_
_entity_poly.entity_id
_entity_poly.type
_entity_poly.pdbx_seq_one_letter_code
_entity_poly.pdbx_strand_id
1 'polypeptide(L)'
;VATFDDQKFYNRHNFGNIIAKDEKYDLKYILALFNSSLLNYWFARQFPNLNINPNDFRQLPVYPASLDEQSTIALLVDALLTKHNELNELRSDGYVIKQRQDGTDVVNVPYDKLLKELQSSDRSFPVLTLLDAKAIGLFSIPPQCDLQAQISSNIYIPSRYPTSIVLKHNTLWFDVPDDGIRHYLVGYLSRPQWQGKTWDEIKNIALIPENDAALNTSFAAEEQKRCYITGLLAEIKRIDVEIDERVLDLYGITDPEDRQRILGSAPLEEEEEISNDEIENTPPLEEL
;
A
#
# COMPACT_ATOMS: atom_id res chain seq x y z
N VAL A 1 -17.77 -3.08 -4.93
CA VAL A 1 -16.46 -3.41 -5.54
C VAL A 1 -16.52 -4.80 -6.16
N ALA A 2 -16.04 -4.94 -7.39
CA ALA A 2 -15.87 -6.20 -8.11
C ALA A 2 -14.40 -6.37 -8.53
N THR A 3 -13.94 -7.61 -8.68
CA THR A 3 -12.56 -7.93 -9.11
C THR A 3 -12.57 -8.89 -10.28
N PHE A 4 -11.46 -8.95 -11.02
CA PHE A 4 -11.25 -9.84 -12.15
C PHE A 4 -10.22 -10.91 -11.78
N ASP A 5 -10.58 -12.18 -11.99
CA ASP A 5 -9.72 -13.32 -11.73
C ASP A 5 -9.42 -14.06 -13.04
N ASP A 6 -8.19 -13.95 -13.52
CA ASP A 6 -7.64 -14.72 -14.63
C ASP A 6 -6.77 -15.90 -14.18
N GLN A 7 -6.45 -15.99 -12.87
CA GLN A 7 -5.61 -17.01 -12.27
C GLN A 7 -6.41 -18.23 -11.75
N LYS A 8 -7.74 -18.14 -11.77
CA LYS A 8 -8.69 -19.23 -11.44
C LYS A 8 -8.59 -19.67 -9.99
N PHE A 9 -8.59 -18.72 -9.07
CA PHE A 9 -8.61 -18.99 -7.65
C PHE A 9 -9.94 -19.60 -7.20
N TYR A 10 -9.89 -20.37 -6.10
CA TYR A 10 -11.10 -20.85 -5.44
C TYR A 10 -11.65 -19.77 -4.51
N ASN A 11 -12.89 -19.36 -4.74
CA ASN A 11 -13.56 -18.38 -3.89
C ASN A 11 -14.24 -19.03 -2.69
N ARG A 12 -14.21 -18.34 -1.54
CA ARG A 12 -15.02 -18.69 -0.37
C ARG A 12 -16.49 -18.29 -0.61
N HIS A 13 -17.39 -18.81 0.21
CA HIS A 13 -18.84 -18.69 0.06
C HIS A 13 -19.41 -17.26 0.16
N ASN A 14 -18.58 -16.28 0.54
CA ASN A 14 -18.92 -14.87 0.66
C ASN A 14 -18.76 -14.08 -0.67
N PHE A 15 -18.20 -14.69 -1.71
CA PHE A 15 -18.07 -14.04 -3.03
C PHE A 15 -19.10 -14.55 -4.03
N GLY A 16 -19.69 -13.63 -4.78
CA GLY A 16 -20.51 -13.94 -5.95
C GLY A 16 -19.63 -14.07 -7.20
N ASN A 17 -19.77 -15.17 -7.94
CA ASN A 17 -19.05 -15.37 -9.20
C ASN A 17 -19.92 -14.99 -10.39
N ILE A 18 -19.36 -14.18 -11.30
CA ILE A 18 -19.96 -13.87 -12.59
C ILE A 18 -19.17 -14.61 -13.66
N ILE A 19 -19.87 -15.43 -14.44
CA ILE A 19 -19.26 -16.27 -15.48
C ILE A 19 -19.95 -15.92 -16.80
N ALA A 20 -19.16 -15.46 -17.77
CA ALA A 20 -19.66 -15.22 -19.12
C ALA A 20 -20.16 -16.53 -19.73
N LYS A 21 -21.38 -16.52 -20.29
CA LYS A 21 -21.98 -17.66 -21.00
C LYS A 21 -21.98 -17.47 -22.52
N ASP A 22 -21.83 -16.24 -22.97
CA ASP A 22 -21.76 -15.83 -24.36
C ASP A 22 -20.76 -14.68 -24.52
N GLU A 23 -20.40 -14.38 -25.77
CA GLU A 23 -19.43 -13.34 -26.13
C GLU A 23 -20.09 -11.96 -26.32
N LYS A 24 -21.34 -11.78 -25.89
CA LYS A 24 -22.06 -10.51 -26.07
C LYS A 24 -21.48 -9.40 -25.18
N TYR A 25 -20.94 -9.79 -24.03
CA TYR A 25 -20.36 -8.88 -23.06
C TYR A 25 -18.92 -9.25 -22.75
N ASP A 26 -18.03 -8.27 -22.87
CA ASP A 26 -16.67 -8.37 -22.36
C ASP A 26 -16.69 -8.29 -20.82
N LEU A 27 -16.01 -9.21 -20.14
CA LEU A 27 -16.00 -9.26 -18.67
C LEU A 27 -15.31 -8.04 -18.04
N LYS A 28 -14.34 -7.43 -18.71
CA LYS A 28 -13.67 -6.20 -18.25
C LYS A 28 -14.59 -5.00 -18.43
N TYR A 29 -15.40 -4.98 -19.51
CA TYR A 29 -16.47 -4.00 -19.62
C TYR A 29 -17.48 -4.12 -18.44
N ILE A 30 -17.90 -5.34 -18.10
CA ILE A 30 -18.76 -5.57 -16.93
C ILE A 30 -18.06 -5.14 -15.64
N LEU A 31 -16.76 -5.41 -15.49
CA LEU A 31 -15.97 -4.97 -14.35
C LEU A 31 -15.97 -3.44 -14.19
N ALA A 32 -15.76 -2.70 -15.29
CA ALA A 32 -15.82 -1.23 -15.28
C ALA A 32 -17.20 -0.72 -14.82
N LEU A 33 -18.28 -1.30 -15.36
CA LEU A 33 -19.62 -0.92 -14.94
C LEU A 33 -19.82 -1.14 -13.43
N PHE A 34 -19.42 -2.31 -12.93
CA PHE A 34 -19.66 -2.71 -11.53
C PHE A 34 -18.83 -1.88 -10.54
N ASN A 35 -17.67 -1.39 -10.95
CA ASN A 35 -16.85 -0.49 -10.15
C ASN A 35 -17.14 1.00 -10.39
N SER A 36 -17.97 1.35 -11.37
CA SER A 36 -18.33 2.75 -11.62
C SER A 36 -19.12 3.39 -10.48
N SER A 37 -18.90 4.68 -10.28
CA SER A 37 -19.68 5.53 -9.37
C SER A 37 -21.17 5.49 -9.70
N LEU A 38 -21.54 5.41 -10.99
CA LEU A 38 -22.94 5.37 -11.41
C LEU A 38 -23.69 4.13 -10.91
N LEU A 39 -23.14 2.93 -11.14
CA LEU A 39 -23.82 1.70 -10.70
C LEU A 39 -23.76 1.53 -9.19
N ASN A 40 -22.67 1.93 -8.53
CA ASN A 40 -22.60 1.92 -7.07
C ASN A 40 -23.61 2.90 -6.46
N TYR A 41 -23.76 4.10 -7.03
CA TYR A 41 -24.79 5.07 -6.63
C TYR A 41 -26.20 4.51 -6.80
N TRP A 42 -26.47 3.88 -7.95
CA TRP A 42 -27.76 3.26 -8.21
C TRP A 42 -28.04 2.13 -7.22
N PHE A 43 -27.07 1.24 -7.01
CA PHE A 43 -27.20 0.07 -6.13
C PHE A 43 -27.50 0.49 -4.69
N ALA A 44 -26.74 1.43 -4.13
CA ALA A 44 -26.91 1.94 -2.77
C ALA A 44 -28.30 2.57 -2.53
N ARG A 45 -28.96 3.06 -3.60
CA ARG A 45 -30.31 3.62 -3.51
C ARG A 45 -31.42 2.57 -3.63
N GLN A 46 -31.18 1.47 -4.32
CA GLN A 46 -32.15 0.39 -4.46
C GLN A 46 -32.11 -0.57 -3.28
N PHE A 47 -30.93 -0.82 -2.72
CA PHE A 47 -30.71 -1.85 -1.72
C PHE A 47 -30.08 -1.23 -0.46
N PRO A 48 -30.82 -1.19 0.67
CA PRO A 48 -30.31 -0.61 1.92
C PRO A 48 -29.36 -1.55 2.69
N ASN A 49 -29.20 -2.80 2.23
CA ASN A 49 -28.39 -3.81 2.90
C ASN A 49 -26.96 -3.83 2.38
N LEU A 50 -25.99 -3.94 3.29
CA LEU A 50 -24.56 -4.09 2.96
C LEU A 50 -24.22 -5.45 2.34
N ASN A 51 -24.99 -6.50 2.67
CA ASN A 51 -24.80 -7.82 2.08
C ASN A 51 -25.38 -7.88 0.67
N ILE A 52 -24.50 -7.96 -0.33
CA ILE A 52 -24.88 -8.09 -1.74
C ILE A 52 -25.38 -9.52 -2.00
N ASN A 53 -26.69 -9.69 -2.24
CA ASN A 53 -27.26 -10.98 -2.63
C ASN A 53 -27.15 -11.18 -4.16
N PRO A 54 -26.97 -12.42 -4.65
CA PRO A 54 -27.09 -12.74 -6.07
C PRO A 54 -28.33 -12.24 -6.79
N ASN A 55 -29.46 -12.14 -6.09
CA ASN A 55 -30.67 -11.59 -6.69
C ASN A 55 -30.63 -10.07 -6.85
N ASP A 56 -29.82 -9.36 -6.06
CA ASP A 56 -29.70 -7.91 -6.11
C ASP A 56 -28.82 -7.49 -7.30
N PHE A 57 -27.64 -8.12 -7.46
CA PHE A 57 -26.76 -7.78 -8.60
C PHE A 57 -27.33 -8.20 -9.95
N ARG A 58 -28.25 -9.19 -10.01
CA ARG A 58 -28.97 -9.54 -11.25
C ARG A 58 -29.89 -8.44 -11.76
N GLN A 59 -30.23 -7.47 -10.89
CA GLN A 59 -31.06 -6.33 -11.23
C GLN A 59 -30.24 -5.11 -11.69
N LEU A 60 -28.90 -5.19 -11.63
CA LEU A 60 -28.04 -4.11 -12.10
C LEU A 60 -28.33 -3.82 -13.58
N PRO A 61 -28.57 -2.55 -13.95
CA PRO A 61 -28.87 -2.19 -15.33
C PRO A 61 -27.58 -2.24 -16.15
N VAL A 62 -27.25 -3.37 -16.75
CA VAL A 62 -26.11 -3.49 -17.67
C VAL A 62 -26.48 -2.93 -19.05
N TYR A 63 -25.82 -1.86 -19.46
CA TYR A 63 -26.08 -1.23 -20.76
C TYR A 63 -25.60 -2.14 -21.91
N PRO A 64 -26.40 -2.34 -22.98
CA PRO A 64 -26.02 -3.18 -24.12
C PRO A 64 -25.15 -2.40 -25.13
N ALA A 65 -23.95 -2.00 -24.72
CA ALA A 65 -23.00 -1.28 -25.57
C ALA A 65 -22.54 -2.11 -26.78
N SER A 66 -22.17 -1.43 -27.86
CA SER A 66 -21.55 -2.07 -29.03
C SER A 66 -20.20 -2.69 -28.69
N LEU A 67 -19.72 -3.65 -29.49
CA LEU A 67 -18.41 -4.29 -29.25
C LEU A 67 -17.26 -3.28 -29.25
N ASP A 68 -17.33 -2.24 -30.09
CA ASP A 68 -16.30 -1.19 -30.16
C ASP A 68 -16.28 -0.32 -28.89
N GLU A 69 -17.46 0.04 -28.37
CA GLU A 69 -17.60 0.79 -27.11
C GLU A 69 -17.12 -0.04 -25.92
N GLN A 70 -17.53 -1.31 -25.86
CA GLN A 70 -17.05 -2.25 -24.84
C GLN A 70 -15.53 -2.39 -24.87
N SER A 71 -14.95 -2.55 -26.07
CA SER A 71 -13.51 -2.66 -26.25
C SER A 71 -12.76 -1.41 -25.76
N THR A 72 -13.31 -0.23 -26.02
CA THR A 72 -12.71 1.03 -25.56
C THR A 72 -12.64 1.12 -24.04
N ILE A 73 -13.70 0.73 -23.33
CA ILE A 73 -13.71 0.69 -21.86
C ILE A 73 -12.84 -0.46 -21.34
N ALA A 74 -12.86 -1.62 -21.98
CA ALA A 74 -12.04 -2.77 -21.59
C ALA A 74 -10.53 -2.45 -21.66
N LEU A 75 -10.08 -1.65 -22.64
CA LEU A 75 -8.69 -1.19 -22.72
C LEU A 75 -8.28 -0.31 -21.53
N LEU A 76 -9.19 0.49 -20.99
CA LEU A 76 -8.94 1.28 -19.77
C LEU A 76 -8.83 0.37 -18.55
N VAL A 77 -9.70 -0.63 -18.46
CA VAL A 77 -9.63 -1.65 -17.41
C VAL A 77 -8.34 -2.44 -17.47
N ASP A 78 -7.85 -2.79 -18.67
CA ASP A 78 -6.55 -3.44 -18.83
C ASP A 78 -5.39 -2.58 -18.32
N ALA A 79 -5.41 -1.28 -18.63
CA ALA A 79 -4.43 -0.35 -18.10
C ALA A 79 -4.50 -0.23 -16.57
N LEU A 80 -5.71 -0.26 -16.00
CA LEU A 80 -5.95 -0.22 -14.56
C LEU A 80 -5.44 -1.49 -13.87
N LEU A 81 -5.82 -2.66 -14.36
CA LEU A 81 -5.40 -3.96 -13.83
C LEU A 81 -3.86 -4.10 -13.87
N THR A 82 -3.23 -3.65 -14.95
CA THR A 82 -1.76 -3.63 -15.07
C THR A 82 -1.12 -2.82 -13.93
N LYS A 83 -1.64 -1.62 -13.65
CA LYS A 83 -1.11 -0.76 -12.57
C LYS A 83 -1.39 -1.32 -11.18
N HIS A 84 -2.55 -1.92 -10.97
CA HIS A 84 -2.84 -2.62 -9.71
C HIS A 84 -1.92 -3.82 -9.50
N ASN A 85 -1.57 -4.54 -10.57
CA ASN A 85 -0.60 -5.63 -10.49
C ASN A 85 0.79 -5.10 -10.13
N GLU A 86 1.26 -4.01 -10.73
CA GLU A 86 2.52 -3.35 -10.35
C GLU A 86 2.51 -2.94 -8.86
N LEU A 87 1.40 -2.38 -8.35
CA LEU A 87 1.25 -2.07 -6.93
C LEU A 87 1.23 -3.32 -6.03
N ASN A 88 0.62 -4.42 -6.48
CA ASN A 88 0.56 -5.67 -5.73
C ASN A 88 1.92 -6.37 -5.66
N GLU A 89 2.73 -6.28 -6.72
CA GLU A 89 4.13 -6.72 -6.71
C GLU A 89 4.93 -5.91 -5.67
N LEU A 90 4.78 -4.58 -5.66
CA LEU A 90 5.40 -3.71 -4.65
C LEU A 90 4.93 -4.06 -3.23
N ARG A 91 3.65 -4.37 -3.02
CA ARG A 91 3.15 -4.82 -1.70
C ARG A 91 3.77 -6.14 -1.28
N SER A 92 3.85 -7.10 -2.20
CA SER A 92 4.50 -8.41 -1.98
C SER A 92 5.98 -8.26 -1.63
N ASP A 93 6.59 -7.20 -2.14
CA ASP A 93 7.96 -6.79 -1.87
C ASP A 93 8.17 -6.07 -0.54
N GLY A 94 7.10 -5.89 0.25
CA GLY A 94 7.14 -5.29 1.58
C GLY A 94 6.91 -3.77 1.60
N TYR A 95 6.55 -3.15 0.49
CA TYR A 95 6.09 -1.76 0.49
C TYR A 95 4.71 -1.67 1.13
N VAL A 96 4.55 -0.77 2.10
CA VAL A 96 3.22 -0.47 2.66
C VAL A 96 2.68 0.75 1.94
N ILE A 97 1.61 0.55 1.17
CA ILE A 97 0.95 1.58 0.37
C ILE A 97 -0.49 1.68 0.87
N LYS A 98 -0.80 2.78 1.55
CA LYS A 98 -2.12 3.05 2.12
C LYS A 98 -2.62 4.41 1.64
N GLN A 99 -3.92 4.53 1.42
CA GLN A 99 -4.56 5.82 1.20
C GLN A 99 -5.39 6.18 2.44
N ARG A 100 -5.15 7.35 3.00
CA ARG A 100 -5.90 7.84 4.16
C ARG A 100 -7.26 8.39 3.73
N GLN A 101 -8.19 8.47 4.69
CA GLN A 101 -9.51 9.08 4.50
C GLN A 101 -9.46 10.55 4.02
N ASP A 102 -8.36 11.26 4.29
CA ASP A 102 -8.14 12.63 3.81
C ASP A 102 -7.60 12.68 2.36
N GLY A 103 -7.46 11.52 1.70
CA GLY A 103 -6.94 11.37 0.36
C GLY A 103 -5.41 11.41 0.26
N THR A 104 -4.69 11.41 1.39
CA THR A 104 -3.22 11.38 1.37
C THR A 104 -2.68 9.95 1.29
N ASP A 105 -1.74 9.73 0.38
CA ASP A 105 -1.08 8.44 0.22
C ASP A 105 0.09 8.31 1.20
N VAL A 106 0.08 7.24 1.99
CA VAL A 106 1.19 6.82 2.84
C VAL A 106 1.93 5.70 2.15
N VAL A 107 3.14 6.02 1.68
CA VAL A 107 4.09 5.05 1.14
C VAL A 107 5.17 4.80 2.18
N ASN A 108 5.37 3.55 2.60
CA ASN A 108 6.51 3.16 3.41
C ASN A 108 7.41 2.25 2.60
N VAL A 109 8.64 2.71 2.38
CA VAL A 109 9.67 1.95 1.68
C VAL A 109 10.31 0.95 2.65
N PRO A 110 10.46 -0.33 2.27
CA PRO A 110 11.21 -1.32 3.03
C PRO A 110 12.72 -1.08 2.85
N TYR A 111 13.34 -0.43 3.83
CA TYR A 111 14.75 -0.01 3.74
C TYR A 111 15.71 -1.18 3.52
N ASP A 112 15.48 -2.35 4.14
CA ASP A 112 16.31 -3.54 3.90
C ASP A 112 16.30 -3.98 2.44
N LYS A 113 15.13 -3.90 1.81
CA LYS A 113 15.00 -4.22 0.39
C LYS A 113 15.65 -3.15 -0.47
N LEU A 114 15.42 -1.87 -0.16
CA LEU A 114 16.03 -0.75 -0.86
C LEU A 114 17.57 -0.86 -0.85
N LEU A 115 18.17 -1.16 0.30
CA LEU A 115 19.62 -1.37 0.41
C LEU A 115 20.07 -2.58 -0.40
N LYS A 116 19.34 -3.71 -0.37
CA LYS A 116 19.65 -4.88 -1.20
C LYS A 116 19.59 -4.58 -2.69
N GLU A 117 18.64 -3.76 -3.15
CA GLU A 117 18.54 -3.30 -4.54
C GLU A 117 19.75 -2.43 -4.92
N LEU A 118 20.16 -1.53 -4.02
CA LEU A 118 21.36 -0.69 -4.20
C LEU A 118 22.63 -1.55 -4.27
N GLN A 119 22.78 -2.52 -3.37
CA GLN A 119 23.92 -3.46 -3.36
C GLN A 119 23.93 -4.41 -4.57
N SER A 120 22.76 -4.73 -5.12
CA SER A 120 22.65 -5.55 -6.33
C SER A 120 23.06 -4.76 -7.57
N SER A 121 22.73 -3.47 -7.61
CA SER A 121 23.09 -2.55 -8.70
C SER A 121 24.56 -2.11 -8.62
N ASP A 122 25.07 -1.92 -7.41
CA ASP A 122 26.46 -1.62 -7.10
C ASP A 122 26.94 -2.50 -5.95
N ARG A 123 27.71 -3.56 -6.28
CA ARG A 123 28.24 -4.49 -5.27
C ARG A 123 29.18 -3.84 -4.25
N SER A 124 29.67 -2.63 -4.54
CA SER A 124 30.51 -1.86 -3.64
C SER A 124 29.73 -0.87 -2.78
N PHE A 125 28.39 -0.86 -2.86
CA PHE A 125 27.55 0.04 -2.08
C PHE A 125 27.79 -0.18 -0.57
N PRO A 126 28.32 0.84 0.14
CA PRO A 126 28.88 0.64 1.46
C PRO A 126 27.78 0.73 2.54
N VAL A 127 27.59 -0.37 3.27
CA VAL A 127 26.66 -0.47 4.39
C VAL A 127 27.35 -1.10 5.60
N LEU A 128 26.91 -0.69 6.78
CA LEU A 128 27.39 -1.19 8.06
C LEU A 128 26.24 -1.79 8.86
N THR A 129 26.55 -2.76 9.71
CA THR A 129 25.63 -3.12 10.79
C THR A 129 25.56 -1.99 11.81
N LEU A 130 24.50 -1.91 12.61
CA LEU A 130 24.45 -0.95 13.72
C LEU A 130 25.58 -1.16 14.73
N LEU A 131 26.05 -2.40 14.92
CA LEU A 131 27.21 -2.69 15.75
C LEU A 131 28.47 -2.02 15.22
N ASP A 132 28.74 -2.16 13.92
CA ASP A 132 29.92 -1.58 13.27
C ASP A 132 29.82 -0.06 13.20
N ALA A 133 28.64 0.48 12.86
CA ALA A 133 28.35 1.90 12.87
C ALA A 133 28.61 2.54 14.25
N LYS A 134 28.21 1.84 15.33
CA LYS A 134 28.53 2.26 16.71
C LYS A 134 30.04 2.19 16.98
N ALA A 135 30.74 1.16 16.47
CA ALA A 135 32.17 0.98 16.68
C ALA A 135 33.01 2.07 16.01
N ILE A 136 32.59 2.54 14.83
CA ILE A 136 33.26 3.65 14.11
C ILE A 136 32.77 5.04 14.55
N GLY A 137 31.79 5.10 15.45
CA GLY A 137 31.33 6.35 16.07
C GLY A 137 30.27 7.13 15.29
N LEU A 138 29.54 6.51 14.36
CA LEU A 138 28.38 7.14 13.70
C LEU A 138 27.29 7.53 14.71
N PHE A 139 27.15 6.73 15.77
CA PHE A 139 26.33 7.05 16.92
C PHE A 139 26.90 6.39 18.17
N SER A 140 26.40 6.80 19.34
CA SER A 140 26.71 6.15 20.61
C SER A 140 25.45 5.78 21.39
N ILE A 141 25.57 4.81 22.28
CA ILE A 141 24.51 4.41 23.20
C ILE A 141 25.01 4.77 24.60
N PRO A 142 24.36 5.70 25.31
CA PRO A 142 24.81 6.09 26.63
C PRO A 142 24.79 4.92 27.62
N PRO A 143 25.77 4.85 28.55
CA PRO A 143 25.92 3.71 29.46
C PRO A 143 24.74 3.49 30.40
N GLN A 144 23.91 4.51 30.60
CA GLN A 144 22.67 4.46 31.37
C GLN A 144 21.47 3.85 30.62
N CYS A 145 21.60 3.53 29.33
CA CYS A 145 20.52 2.89 28.58
C CYS A 145 20.35 1.42 28.98
N ASP A 146 19.11 0.97 29.04
CA ASP A 146 18.75 -0.42 29.17
C ASP A 146 18.75 -1.08 27.78
N LEU A 147 19.79 -1.87 27.50
CA LEU A 147 19.91 -2.61 26.22
C LEU A 147 18.91 -3.76 26.08
N GLN A 148 18.28 -4.19 27.18
CA GLN A 148 17.22 -5.19 27.20
C GLN A 148 15.84 -4.55 27.00
N ALA A 149 15.75 -3.21 26.98
CA ALA A 149 14.51 -2.54 26.64
C ALA A 149 14.15 -2.80 25.18
N GLN A 150 12.86 -3.03 24.96
CA GLN A 150 12.31 -3.27 23.63
C GLN A 150 12.01 -1.95 22.92
N ILE A 151 12.35 -1.87 21.63
CA ILE A 151 12.07 -0.73 20.77
C ILE A 151 10.56 -0.49 20.71
N SER A 152 10.17 0.77 20.89
CA SER A 152 8.76 1.19 20.85
C SER A 152 8.30 1.52 19.43
N SER A 153 6.99 1.58 19.25
CA SER A 153 6.36 2.09 18.03
C SER A 153 6.50 3.61 17.84
N ASN A 154 6.89 4.34 18.89
CA ASN A 154 6.99 5.79 18.89
C ASN A 154 8.45 6.23 19.06
N ILE A 155 9.19 6.20 17.95
CA ILE A 155 10.58 6.67 17.88
C ILE A 155 10.59 8.12 17.46
N TYR A 156 11.30 8.97 18.20
CA TYR A 156 11.29 10.41 17.96
C TYR A 156 12.60 11.08 18.38
N ILE A 157 12.79 12.29 17.87
CA ILE A 157 13.87 13.20 18.26
C ILE A 157 13.28 14.19 19.28
N PRO A 158 13.71 14.17 20.55
CA PRO A 158 13.21 15.10 21.56
C PRO A 158 13.72 16.52 21.29
N SER A 159 12.85 17.52 21.41
CA SER A 159 13.22 18.93 21.20
C SER A 159 14.32 19.44 22.13
N ARG A 160 14.44 18.86 23.34
CA ARG A 160 15.49 19.19 24.31
C ARG A 160 16.85 18.56 24.00
N TYR A 161 16.88 17.47 23.24
CA TYR A 161 18.10 16.75 22.86
C TYR A 161 18.05 16.44 21.36
N PRO A 162 18.26 17.45 20.50
CA PRO A 162 18.03 17.31 19.06
C PRO A 162 19.01 16.35 18.38
N THR A 163 20.12 16.02 19.04
CA THR A 163 21.12 15.04 18.59
C THR A 163 20.83 13.62 19.07
N SER A 164 19.69 13.37 19.73
CA SER A 164 19.36 12.04 20.26
C SER A 164 18.13 11.46 19.57
N ILE A 165 18.08 10.14 19.45
CA ILE A 165 16.91 9.37 19.01
C ILE A 165 16.42 8.53 20.17
N VAL A 166 15.18 8.75 20.60
CA VAL A 166 14.57 7.95 21.66
C VAL A 166 13.87 6.75 21.02
N LEU A 167 14.35 5.54 21.31
CA LEU A 167 13.76 4.28 20.84
C LEU A 167 12.71 3.74 21.81
N LYS A 168 12.91 3.98 23.11
CA LYS A 168 11.95 3.70 24.18
C LYS A 168 12.10 4.77 25.27
N HIS A 169 10.97 5.34 25.68
CA HIS A 169 10.93 6.47 26.60
C HIS A 169 11.79 6.22 27.86
N ASN A 170 12.74 7.12 28.12
CA ASN A 170 13.67 7.14 29.25
C ASN A 170 14.48 5.85 29.51
N THR A 171 14.53 4.92 28.55
CA THR A 171 15.13 3.59 28.76
C THR A 171 16.12 3.24 27.67
N LEU A 172 15.83 3.55 26.41
CA LEU A 172 16.73 3.28 25.29
C LEU A 172 16.74 4.45 24.30
N TRP A 173 17.92 5.03 24.08
CA TRP A 173 18.13 6.07 23.08
C TRP A 173 19.54 6.02 22.51
N PHE A 174 19.71 6.60 21.33
CA PHE A 174 20.99 6.77 20.66
C PHE A 174 21.37 8.25 20.65
N ASP A 175 22.65 8.56 20.83
CA ASP A 175 23.21 9.88 20.55
C ASP A 175 23.83 9.86 19.15
N VAL A 176 23.21 10.60 18.23
CA VAL A 176 23.48 10.63 16.79
C VAL A 176 23.75 12.08 16.37
N PRO A 177 25.01 12.52 16.35
CA PRO A 177 25.36 13.90 16.02
C PRO A 177 24.96 14.30 14.60
N ASP A 178 25.12 13.38 13.64
CA ASP A 178 24.83 13.64 12.24
C ASP A 178 23.32 13.62 11.97
N ASP A 179 22.84 14.65 11.28
CA ASP A 179 21.41 14.87 10.99
C ASP A 179 20.86 13.85 10.00
N GLY A 180 21.65 13.45 9.00
CA GLY A 180 21.25 12.51 7.97
C GLY A 180 21.12 11.09 8.52
N ILE A 181 22.13 10.62 9.25
CA ILE A 181 22.12 9.34 9.96
C ILE A 181 20.95 9.31 10.95
N ARG A 182 20.71 10.42 11.64
CA ARG A 182 19.60 10.52 12.58
C ARG A 182 18.25 10.40 11.89
N HIS A 183 18.05 11.11 10.78
CA HIS A 183 16.84 11.01 9.97
C HIS A 183 16.61 9.58 9.45
N TYR A 184 17.66 8.96 8.92
CA TYR A 184 17.64 7.57 8.45
C TYR A 184 17.22 6.61 9.57
N LEU A 185 17.87 6.68 10.74
CA LEU A 185 17.60 5.79 11.86
C LEU A 185 16.18 5.96 12.41
N VAL A 186 15.65 7.18 12.46
CA VAL A 186 14.23 7.40 12.83
C VAL A 186 13.32 6.70 11.82
N GLY A 187 13.51 6.93 10.52
CA GLY A 187 12.67 6.32 9.47
C GLY A 187 12.76 4.80 9.44
N TYR A 188 13.98 4.27 9.61
CA TYR A 188 14.26 2.84 9.54
C TYR A 188 13.82 2.09 10.79
N LEU A 189 14.14 2.59 12.00
CA LEU A 189 13.80 1.90 13.24
C LEU A 189 12.33 2.05 13.63
N SER A 190 11.60 3.04 13.11
CA SER A 190 10.16 3.20 13.38
C SER A 190 9.31 2.10 12.74
N ARG A 191 9.90 1.24 11.90
CA ARG A 191 9.19 0.20 11.16
C ARG A 191 8.70 -0.93 12.09
N PRO A 192 7.51 -1.52 11.83
CA PRO A 192 6.94 -2.57 12.67
C PRO A 192 7.88 -3.75 12.94
N GLN A 193 8.71 -4.13 11.97
CA GLN A 193 9.68 -5.21 12.08
C GLN A 193 10.73 -5.05 13.20
N TRP A 194 10.92 -3.84 13.72
CA TRP A 194 11.84 -3.54 14.82
C TRP A 194 11.14 -3.40 16.16
N GLN A 195 9.82 -3.21 16.17
CA GLN A 195 9.05 -3.03 17.41
C GLN A 195 9.11 -4.32 18.23
N GLY A 196 9.30 -4.18 19.54
CA GLY A 196 9.44 -5.33 20.45
C GLY A 196 10.84 -5.95 20.49
N LYS A 197 11.76 -5.57 19.58
CA LYS A 197 13.14 -6.08 19.57
C LYS A 197 14.05 -5.29 20.51
N THR A 198 15.03 -5.98 21.07
CA THR A 198 16.10 -5.43 21.91
C THR A 198 17.32 -5.04 21.06
N TRP A 199 18.27 -4.32 21.67
CA TRP A 199 19.53 -3.97 21.00
C TRP A 199 20.29 -5.20 20.48
N ASP A 200 20.36 -6.26 21.29
CA ASP A 200 21.11 -7.47 20.92
C ASP A 200 20.52 -8.19 19.71
N GLU A 201 19.20 -8.11 19.53
CA GLU A 201 18.50 -8.70 18.39
C GLU A 201 18.68 -7.90 17.09
N ILE A 202 18.87 -6.58 17.18
CA ILE A 202 18.96 -5.72 15.98
C ILE A 202 20.38 -5.39 15.54
N LYS A 203 21.36 -5.35 16.46
CA LYS A 203 22.68 -4.74 16.20
C LYS A 203 23.46 -5.33 15.02
N ASN A 204 23.24 -6.61 14.73
CA ASN A 204 23.93 -7.36 13.67
C ASN A 204 23.12 -7.51 12.38
N ILE A 205 21.85 -7.11 12.39
CA ILE A 205 20.93 -7.31 11.26
C ILE A 205 20.45 -6.00 10.65
N ALA A 206 20.32 -4.95 11.45
CA ALA A 206 19.92 -3.63 10.99
C ALA A 206 21.10 -2.96 10.28
N LEU A 207 20.86 -2.51 9.05
CA LEU A 207 21.86 -1.93 8.17
C LEU A 207 21.70 -0.42 8.02
N ILE A 208 22.83 0.27 7.90
CA ILE A 208 22.90 1.71 7.65
C ILE A 208 23.96 2.02 6.57
N PRO A 209 23.72 2.99 5.68
CA PRO A 209 24.76 3.48 4.78
C PRO A 209 25.99 3.98 5.54
N GLU A 210 27.19 3.62 5.07
CA GLU A 210 28.45 3.90 5.79
C GLU A 210 28.83 5.38 5.83
N ASN A 211 28.51 6.12 4.77
CA ASN A 211 28.97 7.49 4.56
C ASN A 211 27.89 8.37 3.90
N ASP A 212 28.12 9.68 3.89
CA ASP A 212 27.17 10.67 3.36
C ASP A 212 26.82 10.43 1.89
N ALA A 213 27.75 9.95 1.07
CA ALA A 213 27.48 9.66 -0.34
C ALA A 213 26.48 8.50 -0.47
N ALA A 214 26.73 7.40 0.24
CA ALA A 214 25.82 6.25 0.27
C ALA A 214 24.47 6.60 0.89
N LEU A 215 24.47 7.42 1.94
CA LEU A 215 23.26 7.91 2.58
C LEU A 215 22.41 8.75 1.61
N ASN A 216 23.02 9.71 0.92
CA ASN A 216 22.33 10.52 -0.09
C ASN A 216 21.81 9.67 -1.25
N THR A 217 22.58 8.68 -1.71
CA THR A 217 22.10 7.71 -2.71
C THR A 217 20.89 6.92 -2.20
N SER A 218 20.90 6.50 -0.92
CA SER A 218 19.75 5.78 -0.33
C SER A 218 18.50 6.65 -0.25
N PHE A 219 18.62 7.92 0.14
CA PHE A 219 17.50 8.86 0.17
C PHE A 219 16.98 9.19 -1.22
N ALA A 220 17.87 9.37 -2.20
CA ALA A 220 17.46 9.58 -3.59
C ALA A 220 16.69 8.37 -4.14
N ALA A 221 17.14 7.15 -3.84
CA ALA A 221 16.46 5.93 -4.24
C ALA A 221 15.10 5.77 -3.53
N GLU A 222 15.02 6.12 -2.24
CA GLU A 222 13.75 6.15 -1.51
C GLU A 222 12.76 7.12 -2.17
N GLU A 223 13.18 8.35 -2.44
CA GLU A 223 12.33 9.38 -3.03
C GLU A 223 11.88 9.00 -4.45
N GLN A 224 12.77 8.40 -5.25
CA GLN A 224 12.44 7.89 -6.57
C GLN A 224 11.33 6.83 -6.50
N LYS A 225 11.42 5.89 -5.55
CA LYS A 225 10.39 4.86 -5.37
C LYS A 225 9.07 5.46 -4.88
N ARG A 226 9.11 6.44 -3.98
CA ARG A 226 7.92 7.17 -3.52
C ARG A 226 7.23 7.87 -4.68
N CYS A 227 7.98 8.64 -5.46
CA CYS A 227 7.48 9.35 -6.64
C CYS A 227 6.88 8.39 -7.67
N TYR A 228 7.52 7.24 -7.94
CA TYR A 228 6.97 6.22 -8.82
C TYR A 228 5.63 5.67 -8.31
N ILE A 229 5.55 5.29 -7.03
CA ILE A 229 4.32 4.76 -6.42
C ILE A 229 3.19 5.79 -6.44
N THR A 230 3.47 7.03 -6.04
CA THR A 230 2.47 8.12 -6.10
C THR A 230 2.05 8.41 -7.54
N GLY A 231 2.96 8.30 -8.51
CA GLY A 231 2.64 8.38 -9.93
C GLY A 231 1.66 7.28 -10.38
N LEU A 232 1.90 6.03 -9.97
CA LEU A 232 0.99 4.92 -10.25
C LEU A 232 -0.41 5.14 -9.66
N LEU A 233 -0.50 5.58 -8.41
CA LEU A 233 -1.77 5.87 -7.74
C LEU A 233 -2.53 7.00 -8.45
N ALA A 234 -1.83 8.07 -8.84
CA ALA A 234 -2.43 9.17 -9.59
C ALA A 234 -2.94 8.72 -10.97
N GLU A 235 -2.21 7.83 -11.64
CA GLU A 235 -2.63 7.28 -12.93
C GLU A 235 -3.84 6.35 -12.81
N ILE A 236 -3.91 5.51 -11.77
CA ILE A 236 -5.09 4.69 -11.46
C ILE A 236 -6.30 5.59 -11.27
N LYS A 237 -6.21 6.58 -10.38
CA LYS A 237 -7.29 7.54 -10.12
C LYS A 237 -7.74 8.28 -11.38
N ARG A 238 -6.81 8.63 -12.26
CA ARG A 238 -7.13 9.27 -13.56
C ARG A 238 -7.92 8.32 -14.46
N ILE A 239 -7.53 7.04 -14.53
CA ILE A 239 -8.22 6.02 -15.32
C ILE A 239 -9.62 5.77 -14.74
N ASP A 240 -9.76 5.68 -13.42
CA ASP A 240 -11.07 5.52 -12.77
C ASP A 240 -12.03 6.66 -13.12
N VAL A 241 -11.55 7.91 -13.03
CA VAL A 241 -12.34 9.08 -13.43
C VAL A 241 -12.71 9.00 -14.92
N GLU A 242 -11.80 8.58 -15.80
CA GLU A 242 -12.10 8.41 -17.22
C GLU A 242 -13.16 7.32 -17.48
N ILE A 243 -13.09 6.21 -16.75
CA ILE A 243 -14.09 5.14 -16.81
C ILE A 243 -15.44 5.68 -16.35
N ASP A 244 -15.49 6.39 -15.22
CA ASP A 244 -16.72 6.95 -14.68
C ASP A 244 -17.39 7.93 -15.65
N GLU A 245 -16.63 8.84 -16.25
CA GLU A 245 -17.15 9.78 -17.25
C GLU A 245 -17.72 9.06 -18.48
N ARG A 246 -17.01 8.03 -18.98
CA ARG A 246 -17.48 7.22 -20.11
C ARG A 246 -18.73 6.42 -19.77
N VAL A 247 -18.85 5.93 -18.53
CA VAL A 247 -20.06 5.24 -18.07
C VAL A 247 -21.21 6.23 -17.94
N LEU A 248 -21.00 7.44 -17.42
CA LEU A 248 -22.04 8.46 -17.39
C LEU A 248 -22.53 8.83 -18.80
N ASP A 249 -21.62 9.00 -19.76
CA ASP A 249 -21.93 9.23 -21.17
C ASP A 249 -22.76 8.08 -21.76
N LEU A 250 -22.36 6.83 -21.49
CA LEU A 250 -23.01 5.63 -22.00
C LEU A 250 -24.48 5.52 -21.55
N TYR A 251 -24.76 5.93 -20.32
CA TYR A 251 -26.12 5.94 -19.76
C TYR A 251 -26.89 7.24 -20.04
N GLY A 252 -26.30 8.17 -20.81
CA GLY A 252 -26.94 9.42 -21.19
C GLY A 252 -27.11 10.41 -20.04
N ILE A 253 -26.27 10.34 -19.00
CA ILE A 253 -26.29 11.27 -17.87
C ILE A 253 -25.51 12.52 -18.26
N THR A 254 -26.20 13.52 -18.77
CA THR A 254 -25.58 14.77 -19.28
C THR A 254 -25.72 15.96 -18.34
N ASP A 255 -26.65 15.89 -17.38
CA ASP A 255 -26.89 16.99 -16.44
C ASP A 255 -25.73 17.13 -15.43
N PRO A 256 -25.10 18.32 -15.32
CA PRO A 256 -23.95 18.51 -14.43
C PRO A 256 -24.26 18.31 -12.95
N GLU A 257 -25.47 18.64 -12.48
CA GLU A 257 -25.85 18.46 -11.07
C GLU A 257 -26.02 16.97 -10.77
N ASP A 258 -26.62 16.21 -11.69
CA ASP A 258 -26.72 14.76 -11.59
C ASP A 258 -25.35 14.09 -11.59
N ARG A 259 -24.44 14.49 -12.49
CA ARG A 259 -23.06 13.98 -12.50
C ARG A 259 -22.35 14.25 -11.19
N GLN A 260 -22.37 15.49 -10.71
CA GLN A 260 -21.73 15.85 -9.45
C GLN A 260 -22.32 15.07 -8.27
N ARG A 261 -23.64 14.88 -8.25
CA ARG A 261 -24.30 14.08 -7.22
C ARG A 261 -23.87 12.62 -7.27
N ILE A 262 -23.80 12.01 -8.44
CA ILE A 262 -23.40 10.60 -8.60
C ILE A 262 -21.93 10.42 -8.18
N LEU A 263 -21.02 11.22 -8.74
CA LEU A 263 -19.58 11.12 -8.47
C LEU A 263 -19.26 11.47 -7.01
N GLY A 264 -19.99 12.41 -6.40
CA GLY A 264 -19.83 12.77 -4.99
C GLY A 264 -20.46 11.79 -4.00
N SER A 265 -21.19 10.78 -4.46
CA SER A 265 -21.83 9.76 -3.63
C SER A 265 -21.05 8.45 -3.56
N ALA A 266 -19.94 8.33 -4.30
CA ALA A 266 -19.09 7.15 -4.22
C ALA A 266 -18.54 7.02 -2.79
N PRO A 267 -18.66 5.84 -2.15
CA PRO A 267 -18.02 5.63 -0.86
C PRO A 267 -16.51 5.85 -1.03
N LEU A 268 -15.90 6.58 -0.09
CA LEU A 268 -14.44 6.61 0.03
C LEU A 268 -13.99 5.15 0.20
N GLU A 269 -12.99 4.70 -0.56
CA GLU A 269 -12.47 3.33 -0.44
C GLU A 269 -12.18 3.01 1.04
N GLU A 270 -13.04 2.20 1.66
CA GLU A 270 -12.86 1.78 3.05
C GLU A 270 -11.77 0.71 3.08
N GLU A 271 -10.72 0.91 3.88
CA GLU A 271 -9.65 -0.08 4.08
C GLU A 271 -10.26 -1.40 4.61
N GLU A 272 -9.79 -2.53 4.07
CA GLU A 272 -9.85 -3.80 4.80
C GLU A 272 -8.98 -3.65 6.06
N GLU A 273 -9.61 -3.36 7.20
CA GLU A 273 -9.02 -3.71 8.49
C GLU A 273 -8.87 -5.23 8.51
N ILE A 274 -7.66 -5.72 8.20
CA ILE A 274 -7.28 -7.08 8.58
C ILE A 274 -7.34 -7.09 10.11
N SER A 275 -8.43 -7.60 10.67
CA SER A 275 -8.54 -7.84 12.09
C SER A 275 -7.46 -8.87 12.46
N ASN A 276 -6.71 -8.59 13.52
CA ASN A 276 -5.66 -9.48 14.04
C ASN A 276 -6.21 -10.83 14.55
N ASP A 277 -7.52 -11.08 14.46
CA ASP A 277 -8.19 -12.24 15.05
C ASP A 277 -8.12 -13.50 14.16
N GLU A 278 -7.73 -13.41 12.88
CA GLU A 278 -7.61 -14.60 12.01
C GLU A 278 -6.24 -15.31 12.04
N ILE A 279 -5.24 -14.79 12.77
CA ILE A 279 -3.92 -15.43 12.90
C ILE A 279 -3.91 -16.52 14.01
N GLU A 280 -4.89 -16.54 14.92
CA GLU A 280 -4.87 -17.45 16.08
C GLU A 280 -5.49 -18.84 15.86
N ASN A 281 -6.04 -19.16 14.69
CA ASN A 281 -6.73 -20.45 14.47
C ASN A 281 -6.17 -21.30 13.31
N THR A 282 -4.85 -21.32 13.14
CA THR A 282 -4.22 -22.41 12.37
C THR A 282 -3.66 -23.44 13.35
N PRO A 283 -4.27 -24.63 13.49
CA PRO A 283 -3.69 -25.67 14.32
C PRO A 283 -2.37 -26.15 13.69
N PRO A 284 -1.37 -26.56 14.49
CA PRO A 284 -0.09 -27.00 13.95
C PRO A 284 -0.31 -28.23 13.04
N LEU A 285 0.29 -28.19 11.85
CA LEU A 285 0.50 -29.37 11.02
C LEU A 285 1.40 -30.33 11.80
N GLU A 286 0.81 -31.31 12.47
CA GLU A 286 1.54 -32.50 12.93
C GLU A 286 1.94 -33.34 11.72
N GLU A 287 3.23 -33.71 11.69
CA GLU A 287 3.82 -34.65 10.75
C GLU A 287 3.14 -36.01 10.82
N LEU A 288 2.48 -36.44 9.73
CA LEU A 288 2.31 -37.84 9.33
C LEU A 288 2.16 -37.94 7.80
#